data_AF-A0A1V4H5X2-F1
#
_entry.id   AF-A0A1V4H5X2-F1
#
_cell.length_a   1.000
_cell.length_b   1.000
_cell.length_c   1.000
_cell.angle_alpha   90.00
_cell.angle_beta   90.00
_cell.angle_gamma   90.00
#
_symmetry.space_group_name_H-M   'P 1'
#
loop_
_entity.id
_entity.type
_entity.pdbx_description
1 polymer ?
#
loop_
_entity_poly.entity_id
_entity_poly.type
_entity_poly.pdbx_seq_one_letter_code
_entity_poly.pdbx_strand_id
1 'polypeptide(L)'
;MTCYSFRVDTPVSLVMTGKFVAPSPEWKHMYRVLSEFELFIQTSGTLYIEMDKERYVLNEGDFLLMPPQAVQYGYQESDCSFYWLHFNVQEGYETLHSDSVYEPSVLTIPEKGTLRNPDKLIVMMKQLQDSIRSYREQTLNNYLTTSILCELVNQLFLAHQSGKNRKQQLYNDIVDYIKWNRNENMKVNQLAEHFGYNAKHLSFLFSEIAGISIKQFMLQEKMDAAKTLLVDTNQSIKEISHHLGYSESQQFTHSFKKITGLTPTDYRNAYANRLLFFK
;
A
#
# COMPACT_ATOMS: atom_id res chain seq x y z
N MET A 1 -2.48 5.29 -24.43
CA MET A 1 -2.27 6.35 -23.42
C MET A 1 -0.78 6.37 -23.13
N THR A 2 -0.12 7.53 -23.16
CA THR A 2 1.31 7.61 -22.84
C THR A 2 1.51 7.35 -21.36
N CYS A 3 2.45 6.47 -21.03
CA CYS A 3 2.85 6.16 -19.66
C CYS A 3 4.37 6.24 -19.53
N TYR A 4 4.84 6.67 -18.37
CA TYR A 4 6.25 6.65 -18.00
C TYR A 4 6.47 5.51 -17.00
N SER A 5 7.40 4.61 -17.33
CA SER A 5 7.75 3.45 -16.52
C SER A 5 9.17 3.57 -16.02
N PHE A 6 9.39 3.37 -14.72
CA PHE A 6 10.72 3.39 -14.13
C PHE A 6 10.82 2.52 -12.88
N ARG A 7 12.05 2.08 -12.58
CA ARG A 7 12.36 1.26 -11.41
C ARG A 7 12.51 2.12 -10.14
N VAL A 8 12.09 1.55 -9.01
CA VAL A 8 12.21 2.12 -7.67
C VAL A 8 12.83 1.13 -6.68
N ASP A 9 13.72 0.25 -7.16
CA ASP A 9 14.57 -0.59 -6.29
C ASP A 9 15.43 0.25 -5.35
N THR A 10 15.79 1.47 -5.80
CA THR A 10 16.30 2.58 -4.99
C THR A 10 15.32 3.75 -5.04
N PRO A 11 15.29 4.63 -4.02
CA PRO A 11 14.34 5.74 -4.02
C PRO A 11 14.66 6.74 -5.12
N VAL A 12 13.61 7.34 -5.70
CA VAL A 12 13.76 8.51 -6.57
C VAL A 12 14.34 9.68 -5.78
N SER A 13 15.09 10.54 -6.46
CA SER A 13 15.73 11.69 -5.81
C SER A 13 14.79 12.89 -5.85
N LEU A 14 14.39 13.40 -4.68
CA LEU A 14 13.65 14.65 -4.59
C LEU A 14 14.50 15.80 -5.16
N VAL A 15 13.90 16.65 -5.99
CA VAL A 15 14.48 17.93 -6.41
C VAL A 15 13.82 19.07 -5.63
N MET A 16 12.50 19.20 -5.70
CA MET A 16 11.73 20.21 -4.97
C MET A 16 10.24 19.89 -4.95
N THR A 17 9.50 20.49 -4.02
CA THR A 17 8.03 20.38 -3.97
C THR A 17 7.41 21.65 -3.39
N GLY A 18 6.15 21.90 -3.70
CA GLY A 18 5.42 23.03 -3.15
C GLY A 18 3.92 22.97 -3.40
N LYS A 19 3.24 24.00 -2.90
CA LYS A 19 1.86 24.34 -3.25
C LYS A 19 1.88 25.68 -3.98
N PHE A 20 1.19 25.75 -5.10
CA PHE A 20 0.94 26.97 -5.83
C PHE A 20 -0.52 27.41 -5.66
N VAL A 21 -0.74 28.72 -5.61
CA VAL A 21 -2.06 29.36 -5.66
C VAL A 21 -1.94 30.54 -6.62
N ALA A 22 -2.84 30.62 -7.60
CA ALA A 22 -2.86 31.70 -8.56
C ALA A 22 -3.01 33.06 -7.82
N PRO A 23 -2.17 34.06 -8.14
CA PRO A 23 -2.24 35.36 -7.49
C PRO A 23 -3.43 36.20 -7.97
N SER A 24 -3.99 35.89 -9.14
CA SER A 24 -5.19 36.50 -9.69
C SER A 24 -5.85 35.57 -10.72
N PRO A 25 -7.13 35.80 -11.10
CA PRO A 25 -7.81 35.01 -12.10
C PRO A 25 -7.17 35.05 -13.50
N GLU A 26 -6.46 36.13 -13.82
CA GLU A 26 -5.78 36.35 -15.10
C GLU A 26 -4.40 35.67 -15.17
N TRP A 27 -3.99 34.97 -14.09
CA TRP A 27 -2.69 34.31 -14.06
C TRP A 27 -2.59 33.22 -15.14
N LYS A 28 -1.44 33.16 -15.82
CA LYS A 28 -1.09 32.10 -16.77
C LYS A 28 0.16 31.38 -16.31
N HIS A 29 0.16 30.05 -16.45
CA HIS A 29 1.34 29.25 -16.14
C HIS A 29 2.54 29.68 -16.98
N MET A 30 3.70 29.86 -16.33
CA MET A 30 4.91 30.33 -17.00
C MET A 30 5.49 29.28 -17.96
N TYR A 31 6.24 29.75 -18.95
CA TYR A 31 7.01 28.87 -19.84
C TYR A 31 8.20 28.26 -19.10
N ARG A 32 8.39 26.94 -19.22
CA ARG A 32 9.55 26.21 -18.68
C ARG A 32 9.95 25.03 -19.56
N VAL A 33 11.23 24.70 -19.56
CA VAL A 33 11.78 23.43 -20.07
C VAL A 33 12.24 22.62 -18.85
N LEU A 34 11.73 21.42 -18.70
CA LEU A 34 12.00 20.59 -17.53
C LEU A 34 13.34 19.84 -17.64
N SER A 35 14.08 19.76 -16.54
CA SER A 35 15.29 18.92 -16.44
C SER A 35 15.06 17.61 -15.67
N GLU A 36 13.90 17.48 -15.04
CA GLU A 36 13.49 16.39 -14.17
C GLU A 36 12.00 16.09 -14.39
N PHE A 37 11.48 15.03 -13.76
CA PHE A 37 10.03 14.81 -13.76
C PHE A 37 9.33 15.87 -12.91
N GLU A 38 8.15 16.30 -13.34
CA GLU A 38 7.24 17.14 -12.56
C GLU A 38 5.85 16.50 -12.49
N LEU A 39 5.39 16.22 -11.28
CA LEU A 39 4.03 15.78 -11.00
C LEU A 39 3.19 16.95 -10.51
N PHE A 40 2.12 17.29 -11.22
CA PHE A 40 1.06 18.19 -10.78
C PHE A 40 -0.13 17.44 -10.23
N ILE A 41 -0.69 17.95 -9.13
CA ILE A 41 -1.97 17.51 -8.57
C ILE A 41 -2.85 18.75 -8.40
N GLN A 42 -3.90 18.82 -9.20
CA GLN A 42 -4.83 19.94 -9.22
C GLN A 42 -5.76 19.88 -8.00
N THR A 43 -5.82 20.98 -7.23
CA THR A 43 -6.55 21.00 -5.93
C THR A 43 -7.69 22.00 -5.85
N SER A 44 -7.67 23.06 -6.65
CA SER A 44 -8.84 23.93 -6.78
C SER A 44 -8.85 24.63 -8.14
N GLY A 45 -10.05 24.82 -8.72
CA GLY A 45 -10.22 25.48 -10.02
C GLY A 45 -9.69 24.63 -11.18
N THR A 46 -9.40 25.28 -12.31
CA THR A 46 -8.95 24.61 -13.54
C THR A 46 -7.62 25.16 -14.00
N LEU A 47 -6.67 24.27 -14.32
CA LEU A 47 -5.39 24.62 -14.93
C LEU A 47 -5.40 24.30 -16.42
N TYR A 48 -5.07 25.30 -17.24
CA TYR A 48 -4.92 25.17 -18.69
C TYR A 48 -3.45 25.19 -19.07
N ILE A 49 -2.89 24.03 -19.39
CA ILE A 49 -1.45 23.85 -19.64
C ILE A 49 -1.19 23.12 -20.96
N GLU A 50 -0.16 23.53 -21.69
CA GLU A 50 0.31 22.86 -22.89
C GLU A 50 1.67 22.22 -22.60
N MET A 51 1.85 20.95 -22.98
CA MET A 51 3.11 20.21 -22.94
C MET A 51 3.41 19.69 -24.35
N ASP A 52 4.58 20.05 -24.91
CA ASP A 52 5.06 19.57 -26.22
C ASP A 52 4.02 19.65 -27.37
N LYS A 53 3.23 20.73 -27.38
CA LYS A 53 2.12 21.06 -28.32
C LYS A 53 0.80 20.34 -28.08
N GLU A 54 0.70 19.50 -27.05
CA GLU A 54 -0.57 18.94 -26.59
C GLU A 54 -1.17 19.77 -25.45
N ARG A 55 -2.46 20.06 -25.53
CA ARG A 55 -3.18 20.88 -24.55
C ARG A 55 -3.91 20.02 -23.53
N TYR A 56 -3.72 20.35 -22.27
CA TYR A 56 -4.30 19.69 -21.11
C TYR A 56 -5.17 20.68 -20.34
N VAL A 57 -6.34 20.18 -19.91
CA VAL A 57 -7.23 20.85 -18.98
C VAL A 57 -7.29 19.98 -17.73
N LEU A 58 -6.75 20.46 -16.63
CA LEU A 58 -6.74 19.74 -15.35
C LEU A 58 -7.79 20.35 -14.43
N ASN A 59 -8.75 19.53 -14.02
CA ASN A 59 -9.76 19.90 -13.03
C ASN A 59 -9.38 19.35 -11.65
N GLU A 60 -10.11 19.75 -10.62
CA GLU A 60 -9.87 19.29 -9.26
C GLU A 60 -9.79 17.75 -9.17
N GLY A 61 -8.71 17.25 -8.57
CA GLY A 61 -8.42 15.82 -8.47
C GLY A 61 -7.66 15.24 -9.66
N ASP A 62 -7.50 15.96 -10.77
CA ASP A 62 -6.65 15.53 -11.87
C ASP A 62 -5.17 15.68 -11.53
N PHE A 63 -4.34 14.82 -12.13
CA PHE A 63 -2.90 14.95 -12.12
C PHE A 63 -2.32 14.91 -13.54
N LEU A 64 -1.15 15.51 -13.68
CA LEU A 64 -0.33 15.48 -14.88
C LEU A 64 1.12 15.18 -14.47
N LEU A 65 1.73 14.19 -15.09
CA LEU A 65 3.14 13.85 -14.95
C LEU A 65 3.87 14.25 -16.22
N MET A 66 4.82 15.17 -16.09
CA MET A 66 5.61 15.68 -17.20
C MET A 66 7.04 15.15 -17.08
N PRO A 67 7.62 14.57 -18.16
CA PRO A 67 8.96 14.01 -18.12
C PRO A 67 10.05 15.08 -18.27
N PRO A 68 11.33 14.72 -18.01
CA PRO A 68 12.46 15.57 -18.38
C PRO A 68 12.42 15.94 -19.87
N GLN A 69 12.92 17.13 -20.21
CA GLN A 69 12.93 17.74 -21.54
C GLN A 69 11.58 18.22 -22.07
N ALA A 70 10.48 17.92 -21.38
CA ALA A 70 9.17 18.45 -21.75
C ALA A 70 9.16 19.99 -21.66
N VAL A 71 8.52 20.62 -22.65
CA VAL A 71 8.29 22.06 -22.69
C VAL A 71 6.87 22.35 -22.26
N GLN A 72 6.71 23.10 -21.17
CA GLN A 72 5.41 23.44 -20.61
C GLN A 72 5.14 24.94 -20.60
N TYR A 73 3.88 25.34 -20.83
CA TYR A 73 3.41 26.71 -20.62
C TYR A 73 1.88 26.78 -20.51
N GLY A 74 1.36 27.84 -19.90
CA GLY A 74 -0.08 28.07 -19.82
C GLY A 74 -0.62 28.72 -21.09
N TYR A 75 -1.51 28.04 -21.81
CA TYR A 75 -2.13 28.59 -23.03
C TYR A 75 -3.36 29.47 -22.74
N GLN A 76 -3.88 29.46 -21.51
CA GLN A 76 -5.03 30.23 -21.06
C GLN A 76 -4.90 30.62 -19.58
N GLU A 77 -5.64 31.67 -19.18
CA GLU A 77 -5.76 32.13 -17.79
C GLU A 77 -6.35 31.04 -16.90
N SER A 78 -5.81 30.89 -15.69
CA SER A 78 -6.11 29.80 -14.77
C SER A 78 -6.24 30.32 -13.33
N ASP A 79 -7.46 30.54 -12.86
CA ASP A 79 -7.73 30.77 -11.42
C ASP A 79 -7.73 29.43 -10.70
N CYS A 80 -6.60 29.07 -10.08
CA CYS A 80 -6.40 27.72 -9.61
C CYS A 80 -5.40 27.58 -8.45
N SER A 81 -5.37 26.39 -7.85
CA SER A 81 -4.29 25.97 -6.97
C SER A 81 -3.96 24.49 -7.16
N PHE A 82 -2.67 24.17 -7.06
CA PHE A 82 -2.16 22.82 -7.26
C PHE A 82 -0.94 22.54 -6.37
N TYR A 83 -0.69 21.27 -6.13
CA TYR A 83 0.56 20.80 -5.57
C TYR A 83 1.46 20.31 -6.70
N TRP A 84 2.77 20.47 -6.50
CA TRP A 84 3.77 20.03 -7.47
C TRP A 84 4.95 19.31 -6.79
N LEU A 85 5.53 18.35 -7.51
CA LEU A 85 6.64 17.52 -7.04
C LEU A 85 7.63 17.26 -8.18
N HIS A 86 8.84 17.79 -8.04
CA HIS A 86 9.95 17.54 -8.95
C HIS A 86 10.86 16.44 -8.42
N PHE A 87 11.20 15.46 -9.26
CA PHE A 87 12.06 14.34 -8.88
C PHE A 87 12.87 13.79 -10.05
N ASN A 88 14.01 13.19 -9.73
CA ASN A 88 14.87 12.48 -10.67
C ASN A 88 14.77 10.97 -10.47
N VAL A 89 14.79 10.25 -11.59
CA VAL A 89 14.88 8.78 -11.62
C VAL A 89 16.32 8.40 -11.95
N GLN A 90 16.93 7.53 -11.14
CA GLN A 90 18.37 7.23 -11.24
C GLN A 90 18.71 6.34 -12.44
N GLU A 91 17.90 5.32 -12.72
CA GLU A 91 18.17 4.31 -13.76
C GLU A 91 17.52 4.65 -15.12
N GLY A 92 17.01 5.87 -15.27
CA GLY A 92 16.24 6.29 -16.44
C GLY A 92 14.79 5.76 -16.41
N TYR A 93 14.05 6.04 -17.49
CA TYR A 93 12.65 5.67 -17.64
C TYR A 93 12.37 5.26 -19.08
N GLU A 94 11.28 4.50 -19.26
CA GLU A 94 10.75 4.10 -20.56
C GLU A 94 9.40 4.78 -20.81
N THR A 95 9.14 5.13 -22.07
CA THR A 95 7.83 5.60 -22.52
C THR A 95 7.06 4.44 -23.14
N LEU A 96 5.88 4.14 -22.58
CA LEU A 96 5.02 3.04 -23.01
C LEU A 96 3.70 3.58 -23.60
N HIS A 97 3.10 2.83 -24.52
CA HIS A 97 1.81 3.17 -25.16
C HIS A 97 0.68 2.17 -24.90
N SER A 98 0.88 1.21 -23.98
CA SER A 98 -0.11 0.19 -23.60
C SER A 98 -0.21 0.03 -22.09
N ASP A 99 -1.29 -0.61 -21.62
CA ASP A 99 -1.44 -0.99 -20.21
C ASP A 99 -0.29 -1.91 -19.79
N SER A 100 0.44 -1.55 -18.73
CA SER A 100 1.53 -2.39 -18.24
C SER A 100 1.00 -3.55 -17.41
N VAL A 101 1.67 -4.68 -17.53
CA VAL A 101 1.57 -5.76 -16.55
C VAL A 101 2.21 -5.25 -15.25
N TYR A 102 1.62 -5.59 -14.10
CA TYR A 102 2.22 -5.28 -12.81
C TYR A 102 3.57 -6.00 -12.68
N GLU A 103 4.63 -5.23 -12.39
CA GLU A 103 5.97 -5.74 -12.09
C GLU A 103 6.42 -5.19 -10.74
N PRO A 104 6.96 -6.02 -9.83
CA PRO A 104 7.51 -5.55 -8.56
C PRO A 104 8.60 -4.48 -8.77
N SER A 105 8.58 -3.45 -7.94
CA SER A 105 9.52 -2.31 -7.98
C SER A 105 9.49 -1.47 -9.27
N VAL A 106 8.51 -1.66 -10.16
CA VAL A 106 8.33 -0.82 -11.35
C VAL A 106 7.08 0.03 -11.17
N LEU A 107 7.25 1.34 -11.28
CA LEU A 107 6.12 2.27 -11.31
C LEU A 107 5.83 2.64 -12.76
N THR A 108 4.65 2.25 -13.23
CA THR A 108 4.08 2.74 -14.50
C THR A 108 3.03 3.78 -14.18
N ILE A 109 3.31 5.03 -14.53
CA ILE A 109 2.42 6.16 -14.27
C ILE A 109 1.94 6.71 -15.61
N PRO A 110 0.63 6.78 -15.88
CA PRO A 110 0.15 7.44 -17.08
C PRO A 110 0.47 8.93 -17.00
N GLU A 111 0.69 9.54 -18.15
CA GLU A 111 1.00 10.96 -18.29
C GLU A 111 -0.05 11.85 -17.62
N LYS A 112 -1.33 11.45 -17.66
CA LYS A 112 -2.42 12.15 -16.97
C LYS A 112 -3.40 11.19 -16.34
N GLY A 113 -4.20 11.65 -15.38
CA GLY A 113 -5.34 10.89 -14.89
C GLY A 113 -6.09 11.62 -13.77
N THR A 114 -7.09 10.94 -13.20
CA THR A 114 -7.89 11.48 -12.10
C THR A 114 -7.68 10.64 -10.86
N LEU A 115 -7.37 11.29 -9.74
CA LEU A 115 -7.12 10.66 -8.45
C LEU A 115 -8.41 10.21 -7.80
N ARG A 116 -8.38 9.03 -7.17
CA ARG A 116 -9.50 8.51 -6.38
C ARG A 116 -9.59 9.18 -5.01
N ASN A 117 -8.44 9.51 -4.42
CA ASN A 117 -8.34 10.14 -3.11
C ASN A 117 -7.22 11.19 -3.12
N PRO A 118 -7.47 12.38 -3.71
CA PRO A 118 -6.47 13.44 -3.80
C PRO A 118 -6.00 13.92 -2.42
N ASP A 119 -6.88 13.96 -1.42
CA ASP A 119 -6.56 14.41 -0.06
C ASP A 119 -5.42 13.60 0.57
N LYS A 120 -5.37 12.29 0.33
CA LYS A 120 -4.31 11.43 0.85
C LYS A 120 -2.94 11.80 0.28
N LEU A 121 -2.85 12.03 -1.03
CA LEU A 121 -1.59 12.50 -1.64
C LEU A 121 -1.22 13.89 -1.13
N ILE A 122 -2.19 14.80 -0.99
CA ILE A 122 -1.95 16.14 -0.45
C ILE A 122 -1.39 16.07 0.98
N VAL A 123 -1.89 15.19 1.84
CA VAL A 123 -1.35 14.98 3.20
C VAL A 123 0.09 14.47 3.15
N MET A 124 0.39 13.49 2.29
CA MET A 124 1.76 12.98 2.14
C MET A 124 2.72 14.06 1.63
N MET A 125 2.29 14.88 0.67
CA MET A 125 3.08 16.01 0.18
C MET A 125 3.30 17.07 1.26
N LYS A 126 2.31 17.35 2.12
CA LYS A 126 2.48 18.23 3.28
C LYS A 126 3.49 17.67 4.28
N GLN A 127 3.47 16.36 4.54
CA GLN A 127 4.46 15.69 5.39
C GLN A 127 5.88 15.78 4.81
N LEU A 128 6.02 15.60 3.49
CA LEU A 128 7.29 15.81 2.79
C LEU A 128 7.77 17.27 2.95
N GLN A 129 6.90 18.25 2.73
CA GLN A 129 7.23 19.67 2.90
C GLN A 129 7.63 20.01 4.33
N ASP A 130 6.97 19.42 5.33
CA ASP A 130 7.35 19.55 6.74
C ASP A 130 8.73 18.94 7.00
N SER A 131 8.99 17.72 6.51
CA SER A 131 10.29 17.04 6.64
C SER A 131 11.43 17.87 6.04
N ILE A 132 11.23 18.45 4.84
CA ILE A 132 12.19 19.34 4.20
C ILE A 132 12.51 20.57 5.07
N ARG A 133 11.49 21.16 5.71
CA ARG A 133 11.67 22.35 6.56
C ARG A 133 12.32 22.03 7.90
N SER A 134 11.93 20.90 8.50
CA SER A 134 12.31 20.51 9.85
C SER A 134 13.69 19.85 9.92
N TYR A 135 14.01 18.96 8.98
CA TYR A 135 15.18 18.08 9.09
C TYR A 135 16.19 18.25 7.97
N ARG A 136 15.75 18.64 6.76
CA ARG A 136 16.60 18.75 5.54
C ARG A 136 17.39 17.49 5.19
N GLU A 137 16.99 16.33 5.70
CA GLU A 137 17.65 15.05 5.47
C GLU A 137 17.18 14.47 4.12
N GLN A 138 18.11 14.24 3.20
CA GLN A 138 17.80 13.94 1.80
C GLN A 138 17.32 12.50 1.61
N THR A 139 17.83 11.54 2.38
CA THR A 139 17.45 10.13 2.27
C THR A 139 15.96 9.94 2.58
N LEU A 140 15.47 10.45 3.70
CA LEU A 140 14.07 10.43 4.12
C LEU A 140 13.20 11.11 3.06
N ASN A 141 13.60 12.28 2.57
CA ASN A 141 12.82 13.01 1.57
C ASN A 141 12.73 12.24 0.23
N ASN A 142 13.78 11.53 -0.17
CA ASN A 142 13.77 10.65 -1.35
C ASN A 142 12.80 9.47 -1.17
N TYR A 143 12.79 8.85 0.01
CA TYR A 143 11.84 7.77 0.33
C TYR A 143 10.39 8.25 0.45
N LEU A 144 10.15 9.42 1.03
CA LEU A 144 8.82 10.04 1.08
C LEU A 144 8.32 10.37 -0.34
N THR A 145 9.18 10.93 -1.18
CA THR A 145 8.90 11.18 -2.61
C THR A 145 8.52 9.88 -3.34
N THR A 146 9.32 8.82 -3.14
CA THR A 146 9.03 7.49 -3.70
C THR A 146 7.69 6.95 -3.20
N SER A 147 7.39 7.13 -1.91
CA SER A 147 6.13 6.69 -1.30
C SER A 147 4.91 7.40 -1.89
N ILE A 148 5.03 8.70 -2.20
CA ILE A 148 3.99 9.49 -2.88
C ILE A 148 3.70 8.90 -4.27
N LEU A 149 4.73 8.56 -5.04
CA LEU A 149 4.57 7.95 -6.37
C LEU A 149 3.96 6.54 -6.29
N CYS A 150 4.36 5.73 -5.32
CA CYS A 150 3.74 4.43 -5.07
C CYS A 150 2.25 4.57 -4.71
N GLU A 151 1.89 5.55 -3.87
CA GLU A 151 0.49 5.82 -3.54
C GLU A 151 -0.32 6.25 -4.76
N LEU A 152 0.24 7.14 -5.59
CA LEU A 152 -0.39 7.55 -6.86
C LEU A 152 -0.76 6.32 -7.70
N VAL A 153 0.22 5.44 -7.93
CA VAL A 153 0.05 4.20 -8.70
C VAL A 153 -1.01 3.28 -8.07
N ASN A 154 -1.02 3.13 -6.74
CA ASN A 154 -2.03 2.33 -6.04
C ASN A 154 -3.46 2.86 -6.26
N GLN A 155 -3.65 4.18 -6.29
CA GLN A 155 -4.98 4.76 -6.57
C GLN A 155 -5.45 4.42 -7.99
N LEU A 156 -4.53 4.38 -8.96
CA LEU A 156 -4.82 4.04 -10.36
C LEU A 156 -5.14 2.54 -10.54
N PHE A 157 -4.40 1.66 -9.87
CA PHE A 157 -4.67 0.22 -9.88
C PHE A 157 -6.04 -0.11 -9.24
N LEU A 158 -6.40 0.56 -8.14
CA LEU A 158 -7.67 0.30 -7.46
C LEU A 158 -8.90 0.82 -8.21
N ALA A 159 -8.76 1.85 -9.04
CA ALA A 159 -9.84 2.36 -9.90
C ALA A 159 -10.33 1.29 -10.89
N HIS A 160 -9.41 0.44 -11.37
CA HIS A 160 -9.70 -0.67 -12.30
C HIS A 160 -10.33 -1.91 -11.62
N GLN A 161 -10.45 -1.94 -10.28
CA GLN A 161 -10.95 -3.09 -9.52
C GLN A 161 -12.19 -2.78 -8.64
N SER A 162 -12.90 -1.68 -8.91
CA SER A 162 -13.95 -1.12 -8.05
C SER A 162 -15.09 -2.08 -7.67
N GLY A 163 -15.38 -3.13 -8.45
CA GLY A 163 -16.34 -4.19 -8.09
C GLY A 163 -15.84 -5.25 -7.09
N LYS A 164 -14.52 -5.50 -7.01
CA LYS A 164 -13.90 -6.48 -6.08
C LYS A 164 -13.66 -5.93 -4.68
N ASN A 165 -13.74 -4.61 -4.51
CA ASN A 165 -13.15 -3.90 -3.38
C ASN A 165 -13.85 -4.18 -2.03
N ARG A 166 -15.19 -4.28 -1.99
CA ARG A 166 -15.90 -4.50 -0.71
C ARG A 166 -15.78 -5.92 -0.17
N LYS A 167 -15.81 -6.94 -1.06
CA LYS A 167 -15.57 -8.34 -0.67
C LYS A 167 -14.12 -8.51 -0.20
N GLN A 168 -13.16 -7.90 -0.90
CA GLN A 168 -11.75 -7.96 -0.54
C GLN A 168 -11.45 -7.25 0.78
N GLN A 169 -12.06 -6.08 1.02
CA GLN A 169 -11.92 -5.36 2.29
C GLN A 169 -12.46 -6.20 3.44
N LEU A 170 -13.70 -6.73 3.33
CA LEU A 170 -14.26 -7.61 4.34
C LEU A 170 -13.40 -8.86 4.58
N TYR A 171 -12.84 -9.45 3.53
CA TYR A 171 -11.90 -10.56 3.66
C TYR A 171 -10.65 -10.17 4.45
N ASN A 172 -10.03 -9.02 4.14
CA ASN A 172 -8.86 -8.53 4.86
C ASN A 172 -9.19 -8.26 6.34
N ASP A 173 -10.34 -7.63 6.61
CA ASP A 173 -10.79 -7.36 7.99
C ASP A 173 -10.98 -8.67 8.78
N ILE A 174 -11.54 -9.70 8.15
CA ILE A 174 -11.67 -11.04 8.77
C ILE A 174 -10.29 -11.65 9.06
N VAL A 175 -9.35 -11.57 8.11
CA VAL A 175 -7.98 -12.08 8.28
C VAL A 175 -7.30 -11.41 9.46
N ASP A 176 -7.36 -10.08 9.54
CA ASP A 176 -6.74 -9.30 10.61
C ASP A 176 -7.37 -9.62 11.96
N TYR A 177 -8.70 -9.73 12.02
CA TYR A 177 -9.40 -10.12 13.25
C TYR A 177 -9.02 -11.53 13.72
N ILE A 178 -8.92 -12.51 12.81
CA ILE A 178 -8.50 -13.87 13.15
C ILE A 178 -7.06 -13.88 13.67
N LYS A 179 -6.15 -13.14 13.02
CA LYS A 179 -4.75 -13.04 13.45
C LYS A 179 -4.61 -12.41 14.82
N TRP A 180 -5.33 -11.32 15.07
CA TRP A 180 -5.33 -10.63 16.37
C TRP A 180 -5.89 -11.52 17.49
N ASN A 181 -6.95 -12.29 17.22
CA ASN A 181 -7.64 -13.12 18.20
C ASN A 181 -7.26 -14.61 18.14
N ARG A 182 -6.13 -14.97 17.51
CA ARG A 182 -5.74 -16.37 17.26
C ARG A 182 -5.51 -17.21 18.53
N ASN A 183 -5.26 -16.55 19.66
CA ASN A 183 -5.06 -17.19 20.95
C ASN A 183 -6.38 -17.56 21.64
N GLU A 184 -7.50 -16.98 21.21
CA GLU A 184 -8.82 -17.27 21.77
C GLU A 184 -9.46 -18.49 21.10
N ASN A 185 -10.41 -19.14 21.78
CA ASN A 185 -11.20 -20.21 21.19
C ASN A 185 -12.41 -19.64 20.44
N MET A 186 -12.14 -18.83 19.42
CA MET A 186 -13.17 -18.22 18.59
C MET A 186 -13.88 -19.26 17.71
N LYS A 187 -15.20 -19.15 17.59
CA LYS A 187 -16.02 -19.92 16.65
C LYS A 187 -16.41 -19.07 15.44
N VAL A 188 -16.58 -19.71 14.27
CA VAL A 188 -17.00 -19.04 13.03
C VAL A 188 -18.32 -18.25 13.21
N ASN A 189 -19.25 -18.74 14.03
CA ASN A 189 -20.50 -18.02 14.30
C ASN A 189 -20.28 -16.70 15.04
N GLN A 190 -19.34 -16.67 16.01
CA GLN A 190 -19.01 -15.44 16.75
C GLN A 190 -18.32 -14.43 15.84
N LEU A 191 -17.43 -14.91 14.97
CA LEU A 191 -16.80 -14.10 13.94
C LEU A 191 -17.84 -13.49 12.99
N ALA A 192 -18.81 -14.30 12.54
CA ALA A 192 -19.87 -13.82 11.66
C ALA A 192 -20.76 -12.76 12.33
N GLU A 193 -21.13 -12.99 13.59
CA GLU A 193 -21.88 -12.03 14.40
C GLU A 193 -21.11 -10.72 14.59
N HIS A 194 -19.81 -10.78 14.88
CA HIS A 194 -18.95 -9.60 15.01
C HIS A 194 -18.96 -8.71 13.76
N PHE A 195 -18.92 -9.32 12.57
CA PHE A 195 -18.95 -8.60 11.30
C PHE A 195 -20.37 -8.29 10.78
N GLY A 196 -21.43 -8.68 11.51
CA GLY A 196 -22.82 -8.43 11.11
C GLY A 196 -23.30 -9.31 9.95
N TYR A 197 -22.71 -10.48 9.75
CA TYR A 197 -23.07 -11.43 8.68
C TYR A 197 -23.58 -12.75 9.24
N ASN A 198 -24.34 -13.49 8.42
CA ASN A 198 -24.60 -14.89 8.73
C ASN A 198 -23.35 -15.75 8.45
N ALA A 199 -23.13 -16.78 9.26
CA ALA A 199 -21.93 -17.61 9.19
C ALA A 199 -21.75 -18.33 7.84
N LYS A 200 -22.84 -18.69 7.16
CA LYS A 200 -22.80 -19.34 5.85
C LYS A 200 -22.26 -18.38 4.77
N HIS A 201 -22.74 -17.14 4.77
CA HIS A 201 -22.31 -16.10 3.84
C HIS A 201 -20.85 -15.73 4.09
N LEU A 202 -20.47 -15.50 5.35
CA LEU A 202 -19.08 -15.18 5.71
C LEU A 202 -18.13 -16.31 5.29
N SER A 203 -18.49 -17.56 5.57
CA SER A 203 -17.69 -18.73 5.20
C SER A 203 -17.55 -18.87 3.69
N PHE A 204 -18.63 -18.67 2.93
CA PHE A 204 -18.60 -18.72 1.48
C PHE A 204 -17.67 -17.65 0.90
N LEU A 205 -17.88 -16.38 1.29
CA LEU A 205 -17.07 -15.25 0.84
C LEU A 205 -15.58 -15.45 1.16
N PHE A 206 -15.27 -15.89 2.38
CA PHE A 206 -13.89 -16.13 2.76
C PHE A 206 -13.28 -17.26 1.94
N SER A 207 -13.98 -18.39 1.78
CA SER A 207 -13.46 -19.53 1.00
C SER A 207 -13.30 -19.24 -0.50
N GLU A 208 -14.16 -18.38 -1.05
CA GLU A 208 -14.08 -17.91 -2.44
C GLU A 208 -12.75 -17.18 -2.70
N ILE A 209 -12.24 -16.45 -1.71
CA ILE A 209 -11.02 -15.64 -1.80
C ILE A 209 -9.78 -16.41 -1.30
N ALA A 210 -9.87 -17.06 -0.13
CA ALA A 210 -8.75 -17.72 0.53
C ALA A 210 -8.38 -19.09 -0.09
N GLY A 211 -9.30 -19.71 -0.83
CA GLY A 211 -9.17 -21.10 -1.29
C GLY A 211 -9.29 -22.15 -0.17
N ILE A 212 -9.47 -21.73 1.09
CA ILE A 212 -9.65 -22.59 2.26
C ILE A 212 -10.79 -22.09 3.15
N SER A 213 -11.34 -22.96 3.99
CA SER A 213 -12.39 -22.55 4.92
C SER A 213 -11.85 -21.66 6.05
N ILE A 214 -12.71 -20.77 6.58
CA ILE A 214 -12.40 -19.94 7.78
C ILE A 214 -11.86 -20.82 8.92
N LYS A 215 -12.50 -21.97 9.16
CA LYS A 215 -12.10 -22.88 10.23
C LYS A 215 -10.69 -23.44 10.03
N GLN A 216 -10.31 -23.76 8.79
CA GLN A 216 -8.95 -24.19 8.47
C GLN A 216 -7.96 -23.06 8.66
N PHE A 217 -8.28 -21.84 8.22
CA PHE A 217 -7.44 -20.67 8.38
C PHE A 217 -7.19 -20.33 9.86
N MET A 218 -8.25 -20.27 10.68
CA MET A 218 -8.14 -20.07 12.13
C MET A 218 -7.24 -21.13 12.79
N LEU A 219 -7.35 -22.38 12.33
CA LEU A 219 -6.54 -23.47 12.86
C LEU A 219 -5.07 -23.35 12.42
N GLN A 220 -4.79 -22.93 11.19
CA GLN A 220 -3.43 -22.65 10.71
C GLN A 220 -2.78 -21.51 11.52
N GLU A 221 -3.46 -20.38 11.67
CA GLU A 221 -2.96 -19.25 12.46
C GLU A 221 -2.66 -19.64 13.93
N LYS A 222 -3.51 -20.49 14.52
CA LYS A 222 -3.28 -21.04 15.87
C LYS A 222 -2.06 -21.98 15.91
N MET A 223 -1.85 -22.80 14.88
CA MET A 223 -0.67 -23.66 14.80
C MET A 223 0.62 -22.88 14.54
N ASP A 224 0.56 -21.81 13.75
CA ASP A 224 1.74 -20.97 13.50
C ASP A 224 2.14 -20.22 14.77
N ALA A 225 1.18 -19.71 15.53
CA ALA A 225 1.44 -19.19 16.88
C ALA A 225 2.06 -20.25 17.80
N ALA A 226 1.58 -21.50 17.74
CA ALA A 226 2.14 -22.61 18.51
C ALA A 226 3.60 -22.90 18.15
N LYS A 227 3.94 -22.92 16.85
CA LYS A 227 5.33 -23.13 16.38
C LYS A 227 6.26 -22.05 16.95
N THR A 228 5.86 -20.79 16.88
CA THR A 228 6.59 -19.66 17.47
C THR A 228 6.81 -19.87 18.97
N LEU A 229 5.75 -20.16 19.74
CA LEU A 229 5.87 -20.39 21.19
C LEU A 229 6.76 -21.59 21.53
N LEU A 230 6.70 -22.67 20.73
CA LEU A 230 7.51 -23.87 20.94
C LEU A 230 9.01 -23.60 20.73
N VAL A 231 9.35 -22.78 19.73
CA VAL A 231 10.73 -22.46 19.34
C VAL A 231 11.30 -21.34 20.21
N ASP A 232 10.52 -20.30 20.52
CA ASP A 232 11.02 -19.07 21.13
C ASP A 232 10.90 -19.02 22.67
N THR A 233 10.10 -19.90 23.27
CA THR A 233 9.86 -19.88 24.73
C THR A 233 10.16 -21.21 25.42
N ASN A 234 10.39 -21.18 26.73
CA ASN A 234 10.51 -22.39 27.57
C ASN A 234 9.17 -22.84 28.16
N GLN A 235 8.04 -22.30 27.69
CA GLN A 235 6.72 -22.69 28.17
C GLN A 235 6.50 -24.19 27.96
N SER A 236 5.94 -24.87 28.93
CA SER A 236 5.52 -26.26 28.80
C SER A 236 4.46 -26.42 27.71
N ILE A 237 4.34 -27.63 27.15
CA ILE A 237 3.29 -27.95 26.17
C ILE A 237 1.89 -27.65 26.73
N LYS A 238 1.72 -27.82 28.04
CA LYS A 238 0.47 -27.51 28.76
C LYS A 238 0.18 -26.01 28.79
N GLU A 239 1.18 -25.18 29.09
CA GLU A 239 1.03 -23.72 29.09
C GLU A 239 0.74 -23.19 27.69
N ILE A 240 1.46 -23.68 26.67
CA ILE A 240 1.23 -23.29 25.27
C ILE A 240 -0.18 -23.69 24.83
N SER A 241 -0.61 -24.91 25.15
CA SER A 241 -1.98 -25.37 24.88
C SER A 241 -3.02 -24.43 25.48
N HIS A 242 -2.87 -24.08 26.76
CA HIS A 242 -3.80 -23.19 27.45
C HIS A 242 -3.80 -21.78 26.86
N HIS A 243 -2.61 -21.25 26.53
CA HIS A 243 -2.44 -19.94 25.90
C HIS A 243 -3.13 -19.84 24.53
N LEU A 244 -3.21 -20.96 23.80
CA LEU A 244 -3.89 -21.06 22.51
C LEU A 244 -5.39 -21.39 22.66
N GLY A 245 -5.94 -21.34 23.87
CA GLY A 245 -7.36 -21.54 24.15
C GLY A 245 -7.82 -23.01 24.08
N TYR A 246 -6.92 -23.98 24.16
CA TYR A 246 -7.29 -25.38 24.32
C TYR A 246 -7.53 -25.70 25.79
N SER A 247 -8.68 -26.32 26.09
CA SER A 247 -9.01 -26.81 27.44
C SER A 247 -8.12 -27.98 27.86
N GLU A 248 -7.80 -28.87 26.92
CA GLU A 248 -7.02 -30.09 27.17
C GLU A 248 -5.79 -30.19 26.24
N SER A 249 -4.62 -30.46 26.81
CA SER A 249 -3.34 -30.48 26.08
C SER A 249 -3.25 -31.61 25.04
N GLN A 250 -4.01 -32.69 25.22
CA GLN A 250 -4.12 -33.78 24.26
C GLN A 250 -4.77 -33.32 22.95
N GLN A 251 -5.77 -32.43 23.03
CA GLN A 251 -6.45 -31.90 21.84
C GLN A 251 -5.52 -31.02 21.00
N PHE A 252 -4.73 -30.17 21.68
CA PHE A 252 -3.67 -29.39 21.05
C PHE A 252 -2.64 -30.29 20.38
N THR A 253 -2.11 -31.28 21.12
CA THR A 253 -1.08 -32.19 20.63
C THR A 253 -1.53 -32.96 19.39
N HIS A 254 -2.77 -33.46 19.39
CA HIS A 254 -3.34 -34.16 18.24
C HIS A 254 -3.52 -33.22 17.04
N SER A 255 -4.05 -32.02 17.25
CA SER A 255 -4.25 -31.03 16.18
C SER A 255 -2.92 -30.58 15.58
N PHE A 256 -1.92 -30.31 16.42
CA PHE A 256 -0.59 -29.90 16.01
C PHE A 256 0.08 -30.99 15.18
N LYS A 257 0.10 -32.25 15.65
CA LYS A 257 0.66 -33.37 14.90
C LYS A 257 -0.04 -33.60 13.57
N LYS A 258 -1.36 -33.44 13.52
CA LYS A 258 -2.12 -33.58 12.27
C LYS A 258 -1.72 -32.55 11.22
N ILE A 259 -1.35 -31.34 11.64
CA ILE A 259 -1.08 -30.22 10.73
C ILE A 259 0.41 -30.13 10.38
N THR A 260 1.29 -30.36 11.34
CA THR A 260 2.74 -30.20 11.17
C THR A 260 3.46 -31.50 10.86
N GLY A 261 2.81 -32.65 11.08
CA GLY A 261 3.42 -33.99 10.98
C GLY A 261 4.22 -34.40 12.23
N LEU A 262 4.50 -33.48 13.15
CA LEU A 262 5.35 -33.70 14.33
C LEU A 262 4.57 -33.46 15.63
N THR A 263 4.93 -34.15 16.72
CA THR A 263 4.39 -33.74 18.03
C THR A 263 4.95 -32.37 18.42
N PRO A 264 4.29 -31.60 19.29
CA PRO A 264 4.84 -30.33 19.79
C PRO A 264 6.24 -30.49 20.40
N THR A 265 6.49 -31.59 21.11
CA THR A 265 7.79 -31.92 21.69
C THR A 265 8.84 -32.20 20.62
N ASP A 266 8.52 -33.03 19.63
CA ASP A 266 9.45 -33.34 18.53
C ASP A 266 9.78 -32.08 17.74
N TYR A 267 8.77 -31.23 17.48
CA TYR A 267 8.94 -29.96 16.80
C TYR A 267 9.88 -29.03 17.57
N ARG A 268 9.67 -28.87 18.89
CA ARG A 268 10.59 -28.10 19.73
C ARG A 268 12.01 -28.65 19.64
N ASN A 269 12.19 -29.95 19.82
CA ASN A 269 13.53 -30.55 19.84
C ASN A 269 14.25 -30.40 18.49
N ALA A 270 13.52 -30.41 17.38
CA ALA A 270 14.07 -30.24 16.04
C ALA A 270 14.45 -28.78 15.73
N TYR A 271 13.73 -27.79 16.28
CA TYR A 271 13.83 -26.40 15.84
C TYR A 271 14.27 -25.40 16.93
N ALA A 272 14.42 -25.79 18.20
CA ALA A 272 14.75 -24.89 19.31
C ALA A 272 16.25 -24.53 19.47
N ASN A 273 17.06 -24.63 18.41
CA ASN A 273 18.46 -24.17 18.45
C ASN A 273 18.49 -22.63 18.49
N ARG A 274 18.38 -22.06 19.70
CA ARG A 274 18.37 -20.61 19.92
C ARG A 274 19.77 -20.04 19.92
N LEU A 275 19.96 -18.94 19.20
CA LEU A 275 21.01 -17.97 19.51
C LEU A 275 20.43 -16.98 20.53
N LEU A 276 20.63 -17.27 21.81
CA LEU A 276 20.22 -16.35 22.88
C LEU A 276 21.26 -15.23 23.00
N PHE A 277 20.89 -14.02 22.57
CA PHE A 277 21.67 -12.81 22.80
C PHE A 277 21.07 -12.02 23.96
N PHE A 278 21.22 -12.51 25.20
CA PHE A 278 21.04 -11.67 26.39
C PHE A 278 22.04 -12.10 27.48
N LYS A 279 22.70 -11.09 28.06
CA LYS A 279 23.47 -11.17 29.32
C LYS A 279 22.59 -10.68 30.45
#